data_AF-A0A818V7G1-F1
#
_entry.id   AF-A0A818V7G1-F1
#
_cell.length_a   1.000
_cell.length_b   1.000
_cell.length_c   1.000
_cell.angle_alpha   90.00
_cell.angle_beta   90.00
_cell.angle_gamma   90.00
#
_symmetry.space_group_name_H-M   'P 1'
#
loop_
_entity.id
_entity.type
_entity.pdbx_description
1 polymer ?
#
loop_
_entity_poly.entity_id
_entity_poly.type
_entity_poly.pdbx_seq_one_letter_code
_entity_poly.pdbx_strand_id
1 'polypeptide(L)'
;NFLMHNFRRHSSLSIGRRAPFNIQIDLTWLSQNKQTRLQALIRFIEYITKSPDHRYVYFVSIEKALEWFKYPRVLHEMRDFWPFSCNDKIYGYNSVCSGTNSNDDEQEDVEEISRIESLKSGNKTNQTETENIDRQAEKLFPSSIAIHATWIFVVLIIGVYIYDKYFTKK
;
A
#
# COMPACT_ATOMS: atom_id res chain seq x y z
N ASN A 1 -11.42 -19.45 7.76
CA ASN A 1 -11.56 -18.39 8.79
C ASN A 1 -10.35 -17.47 8.96
N PHE A 2 -9.13 -17.83 8.53
CA PHE A 2 -7.94 -16.97 8.70
C PHE A 2 -8.03 -15.59 8.03
N LEU A 3 -8.40 -15.53 6.73
CA LEU A 3 -8.50 -14.26 5.99
C LEU A 3 -9.51 -13.30 6.62
N MET A 4 -10.69 -13.80 6.98
CA MET A 4 -11.74 -13.01 7.61
C MET A 4 -11.32 -12.46 8.98
N HIS A 5 -10.66 -13.27 9.79
CA HIS A 5 -10.17 -12.84 11.10
C HIS A 5 -9.19 -11.67 10.97
N ASN A 6 -8.21 -11.78 10.07
CA ASN A 6 -7.24 -10.71 9.84
C ASN A 6 -7.89 -9.47 9.21
N PHE A 7 -8.76 -9.66 8.22
CA PHE A 7 -9.52 -8.56 7.61
C PHE A 7 -10.24 -7.72 8.68
N ARG A 8 -10.95 -8.35 9.62
CA ARG A 8 -11.67 -7.66 10.70
C ARG A 8 -10.77 -6.80 11.58
N ARG A 9 -9.51 -7.20 11.79
CA ARG A 9 -8.55 -6.39 12.57
C ARG A 9 -8.19 -5.09 11.86
N HIS A 10 -8.17 -5.10 10.53
CA HIS A 10 -7.88 -3.93 9.70
C HIS A 10 -9.13 -3.08 9.43
N SER A 11 -10.30 -3.69 9.25
CA SER A 11 -11.54 -2.97 8.91
C SER A 11 -12.30 -2.41 10.11
N SER A 12 -12.07 -2.95 11.31
CA SER A 12 -12.77 -2.50 12.53
C SER A 12 -12.44 -1.05 12.89
N LEU A 13 -13.50 -0.27 13.08
CA LEU A 13 -13.45 1.10 13.58
C LEU A 13 -12.83 1.18 14.99
N SER A 14 -12.98 0.12 15.79
CA SER A 14 -12.50 0.06 17.18
C SER A 14 -10.97 0.01 17.32
N ILE A 15 -10.23 -0.30 16.25
CA ILE A 15 -8.75 -0.39 16.26
C ILE A 15 -8.13 0.78 15.48
N GLY A 16 -8.96 1.68 14.92
CA GLY A 16 -8.61 3.06 14.63
C GLY A 16 -7.65 3.35 13.47
N ARG A 17 -7.21 2.37 12.68
CA ARG A 17 -6.15 2.63 11.68
C ARG A 17 -6.38 2.18 10.24
N ARG A 18 -7.53 1.58 9.86
CA ARG A 18 -7.89 1.17 8.47
C ARG A 18 -6.70 0.95 7.54
N ALA A 19 -5.71 0.21 8.04
CA ALA A 19 -4.42 0.11 7.36
C ALA A 19 -4.59 -0.87 6.21
N PRO A 20 -3.91 -0.68 5.07
CA PRO A 20 -4.03 -1.59 3.95
C PRO A 20 -3.82 -3.05 4.40
N PHE A 21 -4.80 -3.89 4.09
CA PHE A 21 -4.72 -5.31 4.39
C PHE A 21 -4.01 -6.01 3.22
N ASN A 22 -2.69 -6.19 3.35
CA ASN A 22 -1.88 -6.82 2.31
C ASN A 22 -2.05 -8.34 2.35
N ILE A 23 -2.36 -8.94 1.20
CA ILE A 23 -2.46 -10.38 1.01
C ILE A 23 -1.35 -10.78 0.01
N GLN A 24 -0.28 -11.38 0.53
CA GLN A 24 0.83 -11.89 -0.28
C GLN A 24 0.67 -13.41 -0.41
N ILE A 25 0.62 -13.91 -1.64
CA ILE A 25 0.38 -15.33 -1.91
C ILE A 25 1.39 -15.83 -2.93
N ASP A 26 2.07 -16.91 -2.58
CA ASP A 26 2.93 -17.65 -3.49
C ASP A 26 2.09 -18.64 -4.33
N LEU A 27 2.36 -18.71 -5.63
CA LEU A 27 1.70 -19.62 -6.57
C LEU A 27 1.92 -21.09 -6.19
N THR A 28 3.10 -21.46 -5.69
CA THR A 28 3.42 -22.81 -5.24
C THR A 28 2.55 -23.20 -4.04
N TRP A 29 2.33 -22.26 -3.11
CA TRP A 29 1.46 -22.47 -1.95
C TRP A 29 0.00 -22.67 -2.34
N LEU A 30 -0.49 -21.95 -3.35
CA LEU A 30 -1.81 -22.22 -3.92
C LEU A 30 -1.82 -23.59 -4.63
N SER A 31 -0.74 -23.97 -5.31
CA SER A 31 -0.69 -25.14 -6.18
C SER A 31 -0.70 -26.51 -5.46
N GLN A 32 -0.27 -26.59 -4.21
CA GLN A 32 -0.13 -27.87 -3.49
C GLN A 32 -1.45 -28.37 -2.89
N ASN A 33 -2.40 -27.47 -2.62
CA ASN A 33 -3.76 -27.78 -2.14
C ASN A 33 -4.77 -26.92 -2.91
N LYS A 34 -4.64 -26.96 -4.26
CA LYS A 34 -5.31 -26.06 -5.23
C LYS A 34 -6.75 -25.82 -4.87
N GLN A 35 -7.52 -26.89 -4.72
CA GLN A 35 -8.96 -26.76 -4.62
C GLN A 35 -9.39 -26.02 -3.36
N THR A 36 -8.90 -26.42 -2.19
CA THR A 36 -9.38 -25.87 -0.92
C THR A 36 -8.88 -24.44 -0.65
N ARG A 37 -7.60 -24.17 -0.91
CA ARG A 37 -7.01 -22.84 -0.64
C ARG A 37 -7.52 -21.79 -1.61
N LEU A 38 -7.59 -22.13 -2.89
CA LEU A 38 -8.14 -21.24 -3.92
C LEU A 38 -9.64 -20.99 -3.68
N GLN A 39 -10.43 -22.02 -3.40
CA GLN A 39 -11.85 -21.84 -3.07
C GLN A 39 -12.06 -20.97 -1.84
N ALA A 40 -11.23 -21.12 -0.80
CA ALA A 40 -11.32 -20.28 0.39
C ALA A 40 -10.99 -18.80 0.09
N LEU A 41 -10.00 -18.54 -0.77
CA LEU A 41 -9.64 -17.20 -1.22
C LEU A 41 -10.78 -16.59 -2.06
N ILE A 42 -11.32 -17.34 -3.03
CA ILE A 42 -12.46 -16.91 -3.84
C ILE A 42 -13.65 -16.58 -2.95
N ARG A 43 -14.03 -17.47 -2.03
CA ARG A 43 -15.13 -17.23 -1.08
C ARG A 43 -14.92 -15.98 -0.24
N PHE A 44 -13.67 -15.71 0.18
CA PHE A 44 -13.35 -14.48 0.89
C PHE A 44 -13.58 -13.24 0.02
N ILE A 45 -13.05 -13.23 -1.21
CA ILE A 45 -13.23 -12.13 -2.15
C ILE A 45 -14.72 -11.91 -2.43
N GLU A 46 -15.46 -12.96 -2.77
CA GLU A 46 -16.90 -12.89 -3.05
C GLU A 46 -17.71 -12.37 -1.86
N TYR A 47 -17.37 -12.81 -0.64
CA TYR A 47 -18.04 -12.32 0.56
C TYR A 47 -17.86 -10.81 0.74
N ILE A 48 -16.65 -10.29 0.50
CA ILE A 48 -16.37 -8.85 0.61
C ILE A 48 -17.02 -8.07 -0.54
N THR A 49 -16.93 -8.54 -1.78
CA THR A 49 -17.43 -7.79 -2.94
C THR A 49 -18.95 -7.79 -3.09
N LYS A 50 -19.63 -8.89 -2.71
CA LYS A 50 -21.10 -9.01 -2.83
C LYS A 50 -21.84 -8.46 -1.62
N SER A 51 -21.18 -8.26 -0.48
CA SER A 51 -21.82 -7.79 0.74
C SER A 51 -22.01 -6.27 0.73
N PRO A 52 -23.25 -5.75 0.92
CA PRO A 52 -23.51 -4.32 0.94
C PRO A 52 -22.81 -3.59 2.10
N ASP A 53 -22.51 -4.32 3.17
CA ASP A 53 -21.81 -3.82 4.36
C ASP A 53 -20.33 -3.53 4.09
N HIS A 54 -19.75 -4.09 3.03
CA HIS A 54 -18.32 -3.98 2.72
C HIS A 54 -18.04 -3.12 1.49
N ARG A 55 -19.00 -2.31 1.03
CA ARG A 55 -18.84 -1.38 -0.11
C ARG A 55 -17.75 -0.32 0.09
N TYR A 56 -17.23 -0.18 1.30
CA TYR A 56 -16.10 0.68 1.61
C TYR A 56 -14.73 0.05 1.38
N VAL A 57 -14.67 -1.20 0.93
CA VAL A 57 -13.44 -1.96 0.70
C VAL A 57 -13.09 -1.97 -0.78
N TYR A 58 -11.84 -1.62 -1.10
CA TYR A 58 -11.32 -1.62 -2.47
C TYR A 58 -10.19 -2.64 -2.59
N PHE A 59 -10.26 -3.50 -3.61
CA PHE A 59 -9.14 -4.34 -4.01
C PHE A 59 -8.32 -3.58 -5.06
N VAL A 60 -7.09 -3.24 -4.73
CA VAL A 60 -6.21 -2.43 -5.57
C VAL A 60 -4.81 -2.99 -5.60
N SER A 61 -4.03 -2.67 -6.63
CA SER A 61 -2.60 -2.96 -6.66
C SER A 61 -1.84 -2.10 -5.65
N ILE A 62 -0.61 -2.51 -5.32
CA ILE A 62 0.27 -1.73 -4.43
C ILE A 62 0.51 -0.33 -5.00
N GLU A 63 0.71 -0.21 -6.31
CA GLU A 63 0.89 1.08 -6.99
C GLU A 63 -0.29 2.03 -6.76
N LYS A 64 -1.52 1.54 -6.93
CA LYS A 64 -2.71 2.35 -6.68
C LYS A 64 -2.82 2.72 -5.20
N ALA A 65 -2.52 1.80 -4.28
CA ALA A 65 -2.48 2.11 -2.85
C ALA A 65 -1.44 3.20 -2.52
N LEU A 66 -0.28 3.21 -3.19
CA LEU A 66 0.71 4.28 -3.07
C LEU A 66 0.18 5.62 -3.58
N GLU A 67 -0.56 5.64 -4.68
CA GLU A 67 -1.23 6.87 -5.16
C GLU A 67 -2.24 7.41 -4.14
N TRP A 68 -2.97 6.54 -3.44
CA TRP A 68 -3.84 6.96 -2.34
C TRP A 68 -3.05 7.50 -1.14
N PHE A 69 -1.85 6.97 -0.85
CA PHE A 69 -0.99 7.54 0.18
C PHE A 69 -0.47 8.93 -0.18
N LYS A 70 -0.13 9.16 -1.46
CA LYS A 70 0.28 10.49 -1.96
C LYS A 70 -0.88 11.49 -1.92
N TYR A 71 -2.07 11.05 -2.32
CA TYR A 71 -3.26 11.88 -2.44
C TYR A 71 -4.43 11.25 -1.67
N PRO A 72 -4.45 11.34 -0.33
CA PRO A 72 -5.50 10.73 0.46
C PRO A 72 -6.87 11.30 0.09
N ARG A 73 -7.85 10.40 0.00
CA ARG A 73 -9.25 10.71 -0.31
C ARG A 73 -10.17 10.07 0.70
N VAL A 74 -11.27 10.75 1.00
CA VAL A 74 -12.33 10.22 1.85
C VAL A 74 -13.22 9.28 1.05
N LEU A 75 -13.93 8.37 1.74
CA LEU A 75 -14.61 7.26 1.11
C LEU A 75 -15.59 7.66 -0.01
N HIS A 76 -16.32 8.77 0.14
CA HIS A 76 -17.30 9.20 -0.87
C HIS A 76 -16.66 9.75 -2.15
N GLU A 77 -15.40 10.20 -2.09
CA GLU A 77 -14.62 10.69 -3.24
C GLU A 77 -13.88 9.55 -3.96
N MET A 78 -13.78 8.37 -3.33
CA MET A 78 -13.01 7.24 -3.87
C MET A 78 -13.55 6.73 -5.21
N ARG A 79 -14.85 6.91 -5.48
CA ARG A 79 -15.46 6.51 -6.75
C ARG A 79 -14.92 7.34 -7.93
N ASP A 80 -14.65 8.61 -7.69
CA ASP A 80 -14.23 9.57 -8.71
C ASP A 80 -12.70 9.79 -8.64
N PHE A 81 -11.99 8.98 -7.84
CA PHE A 81 -10.55 9.05 -7.66
C PHE A 81 -9.82 8.43 -8.86
N TRP A 82 -9.26 9.29 -9.71
CA TRP A 82 -8.61 8.90 -10.97
C TRP A 82 -7.58 7.75 -10.88
N PRO A 83 -6.79 7.58 -9.81
CA PRO A 83 -5.89 6.43 -9.71
C PRO A 83 -6.65 5.12 -9.55
N PHE A 84 -7.83 5.12 -8.92
CA PHE A 84 -8.62 3.91 -8.72
C PHE A 84 -9.57 3.64 -9.89
N SER A 85 -9.66 4.58 -10.85
CA SER A 85 -10.41 4.37 -12.08
C SER A 85 -9.84 3.18 -12.85
N CYS A 86 -10.74 2.32 -13.32
CA CYS A 86 -10.41 1.26 -14.25
C CYS A 86 -10.05 1.89 -15.59
N ASN A 87 -8.78 1.84 -15.96
CA ASN A 87 -8.39 2.04 -17.35
C ASN A 87 -8.59 0.70 -18.05
N ASP A 88 -9.25 0.67 -19.19
CA ASP A 88 -9.48 -0.54 -20.02
C ASP A 88 -8.19 -1.12 -20.63
N LYS A 89 -7.03 -0.85 -20.01
CA LYS A 89 -5.78 -1.52 -20.31
C LYS A 89 -5.90 -2.95 -19.82
N ILE A 90 -6.42 -3.82 -20.69
CA ILE A 90 -6.26 -5.26 -20.58
C ILE A 90 -4.74 -5.49 -20.64
N TYR A 91 -4.13 -5.74 -19.48
CA TYR A 91 -2.78 -6.30 -19.46
C TYR A 91 -2.92 -7.70 -20.05
N GLY A 92 -2.71 -7.80 -21.37
CA GLY A 92 -2.58 -9.08 -22.03
C GLY A 92 -1.48 -9.83 -21.32
N TYR A 93 -1.84 -10.84 -20.53
CA TYR A 93 -0.87 -11.79 -20.04
C TYR A 93 -0.41 -12.55 -21.29
N ASN A 94 0.66 -12.06 -21.92
CA ASN A 94 1.23 -12.70 -23.09
C ASN A 94 1.63 -14.10 -22.63
N SER A 95 0.86 -15.13 -23.02
CA SER A 95 1.14 -16.51 -22.69
C SER A 95 2.28 -17.03 -23.56
N VAL A 96 3.41 -16.30 -23.62
CA VAL A 96 4.63 -16.78 -24.25
C VAL A 96 5.40 -17.61 -23.22
N CYS A 97 4.75 -18.68 -22.78
CA CYS A 97 5.41 -19.80 -22.12
C CYS A 97 5.01 -21.06 -22.89
N SER A 98 5.50 -21.17 -24.11
CA SER A 98 5.59 -22.45 -24.81
C SER A 98 6.87 -22.38 -25.62
N GLY A 99 7.91 -23.00 -25.07
CA GLY A 99 9.15 -23.20 -25.81
C GLY A 99 8.89 -24.12 -26.98
N THR A 100 8.87 -23.56 -28.19
CA THR A 100 9.35 -24.19 -29.41
C THR A 100 9.63 -23.10 -30.43
N ASN A 101 10.88 -23.05 -30.89
CA ASN A 101 11.40 -22.14 -31.90
C ASN A 101 10.51 -22.09 -33.15
N SER A 102 10.18 -20.89 -33.62
CA SER A 102 10.00 -20.57 -35.03
C SER A 102 10.30 -19.09 -35.17
N ASN A 103 11.15 -18.75 -36.14
CA ASN A 103 11.43 -17.38 -36.53
C ASN A 103 10.13 -16.66 -36.94
N ASP A 104 10.21 -15.33 -36.92
CA ASP A 104 9.30 -14.34 -37.53
C ASP A 104 8.56 -13.46 -36.51
N ASP A 105 8.62 -12.16 -36.79
CA ASP A 105 7.94 -11.01 -36.16
C ASP A 105 8.64 -10.27 -35.00
N GLU A 106 9.83 -9.74 -35.29
CA GLU A 106 10.44 -8.62 -34.57
C GLU A 106 10.06 -7.28 -35.26
N GLN A 107 8.79 -6.84 -35.16
CA GLN A 107 8.41 -5.54 -35.75
C GLN A 107 7.25 -4.77 -35.07
N GLU A 108 6.72 -5.21 -33.92
CA GLU A 108 5.64 -4.46 -33.24
C GLU A 108 6.08 -3.72 -31.96
N ASP A 109 7.17 -4.14 -31.32
CA ASP A 109 7.56 -3.64 -29.98
C ASP A 109 8.33 -2.31 -29.97
N VAL A 110 8.93 -1.91 -31.10
CA VAL A 110 9.80 -0.70 -31.15
C VAL A 110 8.98 0.59 -31.26
N GLU A 111 7.80 0.54 -31.88
CA GLU A 111 6.97 1.73 -32.07
C GLU A 111 6.25 2.13 -30.75
N GLU A 112 5.82 1.17 -29.94
CA GLU A 112 5.15 1.44 -28.66
C GLU A 112 6.13 1.98 -27.60
N ILE A 113 7.37 1.48 -27.56
CA ILE A 113 8.42 2.00 -26.68
C ILE A 113 8.77 3.45 -27.04
N SER A 114 8.86 3.79 -28.34
CA SER A 114 9.11 5.17 -28.80
C SER A 114 7.98 6.15 -28.46
N ARG A 115 6.72 5.69 -28.47
CA ARG A 115 5.55 6.47 -28.02
C ARG A 115 5.54 6.66 -26.51
N ILE A 116 5.94 5.66 -25.73
CA ILE A 116 6.04 5.77 -24.27
C ILE A 116 7.19 6.71 -23.86
N GLU A 117 8.31 6.70 -24.57
CA GLU A 117 9.43 7.62 -24.32
C GLU A 117 9.12 9.06 -24.71
N SER A 118 8.41 9.29 -25.81
CA SER A 118 7.96 10.64 -26.20
C SER A 118 6.91 11.20 -25.22
N LEU A 119 6.03 10.36 -24.67
CA LEU A 119 5.09 10.75 -23.60
C LEU A 119 5.79 11.04 -22.26
N LYS A 120 6.90 10.36 -21.94
CA LYS A 120 7.75 10.69 -20.78
C LYS A 120 8.53 12.00 -20.95
N SER A 121 8.98 12.30 -22.17
CA SER A 121 9.71 13.56 -22.45
C SER A 121 8.81 14.79 -22.45
N GLY A 122 7.50 14.64 -22.70
CA GLY A 122 6.51 15.72 -22.67
C GLY A 122 6.15 16.24 -21.28
N ASN A 123 6.56 15.55 -20.20
CA ASN A 123 6.23 15.93 -18.83
C ASN A 123 7.48 16.24 -17.98
N LYS A 124 8.44 16.96 -18.57
CA LYS A 124 9.67 17.46 -17.89
C LYS A 124 9.43 18.71 -17.02
N THR A 125 8.23 18.89 -16.46
CA THR A 125 7.95 19.99 -15.50
C THR A 125 7.98 19.57 -14.04
N ASN A 126 8.05 18.27 -13.71
CA ASN A 126 7.79 17.83 -12.34
C ASN A 126 9.00 17.12 -11.68
N GLN A 127 10.22 17.43 -12.10
CA GLN A 127 11.41 17.01 -11.34
C GLN A 127 11.49 17.76 -9.98
N THR A 128 10.95 18.98 -9.91
CA THR A 128 10.79 19.77 -8.67
C THR A 128 9.62 19.33 -7.78
N GLU A 129 8.64 18.60 -8.32
CA GLU A 129 7.48 18.12 -7.54
C GLU A 129 7.82 16.88 -6.73
N THR A 130 8.65 15.99 -7.29
CA THR A 130 9.10 14.76 -6.60
C THR A 130 9.97 15.10 -5.37
N GLU A 131 10.89 16.07 -5.48
CA GLU A 131 11.68 16.56 -4.33
C GLU A 131 10.81 17.24 -3.26
N ASN A 132 9.69 17.87 -3.64
CA ASN A 132 8.78 18.52 -2.69
C ASN A 132 7.90 17.52 -1.93
N ILE A 133 7.55 16.39 -2.53
CA ILE A 133 6.79 15.32 -1.86
C ILE A 133 7.66 14.61 -0.82
N ASP A 134 8.94 14.38 -1.11
CA ASP A 134 9.88 13.79 -0.14
C ASP A 134 10.09 14.69 1.09
N ARG A 135 10.07 16.03 0.90
CA ARG A 135 10.09 17.00 2.02
C ARG A 135 8.78 17.04 2.82
N GLN A 136 7.65 16.58 2.27
CA GLN A 136 6.37 16.56 2.99
C GLN A 136 6.24 15.33 3.91
N ALA A 137 6.88 14.21 3.57
CA ALA A 137 6.90 13.02 4.43
C ALA A 137 7.62 13.29 5.77
N GLU A 138 8.66 14.12 5.77
CA GLU A 138 9.36 14.52 7.00
C GLU A 138 8.50 15.36 7.95
N LYS A 139 7.50 16.11 7.48
CA LYS A 139 6.64 16.93 8.35
C LYS A 139 5.55 16.13 9.08
N LEU A 140 5.28 14.90 8.66
CA LEU A 140 4.25 14.04 9.28
C LEU A 140 4.74 13.32 10.56
N PHE A 141 6.05 13.35 10.87
CA PHE A 141 6.62 12.50 11.92
C PHE A 141 7.50 13.12 13.04
N PRO A 142 7.81 14.44 13.18
CA PRO A 142 8.76 14.84 14.23
C PRO A 142 8.14 15.48 15.48
N SER A 143 6.86 15.85 15.53
CA SER A 143 6.36 16.65 16.68
C SER A 143 6.06 15.80 17.92
N SER A 144 5.28 14.74 17.81
CA SER A 144 4.83 13.98 19.00
C SER A 144 5.95 13.17 19.66
N ILE A 145 6.83 12.54 18.87
CA ILE A 145 7.93 11.72 19.40
C ILE A 145 8.97 12.59 20.12
N ALA A 146 9.33 13.74 19.55
CA ALA A 146 10.29 14.65 20.19
C ALA A 146 9.76 15.21 21.51
N ILE A 147 8.46 15.54 21.59
CA ILE A 147 7.82 16.02 22.82
C ILE A 147 7.86 14.94 23.91
N HIS A 148 7.52 13.70 23.57
CA HIS A 148 7.54 12.60 24.54
C HIS A 148 8.96 12.27 25.01
N ALA A 149 9.94 12.24 24.10
CA ALA A 149 11.34 12.02 24.44
C ALA A 149 11.86 13.12 25.39
N THR A 150 11.51 14.38 25.14
CA THR A 150 11.91 15.52 26.00
C THR A 150 11.28 15.40 27.39
N TRP A 151 9.99 15.07 27.48
CA TRP A 151 9.30 14.86 28.75
C TRP A 151 9.91 13.73 29.58
N ILE A 152 10.20 12.58 28.95
CA ILE A 152 10.85 11.46 29.64
C ILE A 152 12.23 11.88 30.17
N PHE A 153 13.01 12.60 29.37
CA PHE A 153 14.34 13.06 29.78
C PHE A 153 14.28 14.02 30.98
N VAL A 154 13.34 14.97 30.99
CA VAL A 154 13.12 15.89 32.12
C VAL A 154 12.72 15.13 33.38
N VAL A 155 11.81 14.16 33.28
CA VAL A 155 11.39 13.33 34.41
C VAL A 155 12.56 12.53 34.98
N LEU A 156 13.43 11.97 34.13
CA LEU A 156 14.62 11.25 34.57
C LEU A 156 15.62 12.17 35.29
N ILE A 157 15.87 13.38 34.77
CA ILE A 157 16.74 14.37 35.43
C ILE A 157 16.19 14.74 36.81
N ILE A 158 14.88 15.01 36.91
CA ILE A 158 14.24 15.34 38.19
C ILE A 158 14.34 14.14 39.15
N GLY A 159 14.10 12.91 38.65
CA GLY A 159 14.24 11.69 39.44
C GLY A 159 15.64 11.50 39.99
N VAL A 160 16.68 11.72 39.16
CA VAL A 160 18.08 11.66 39.58
C VAL A 160 18.41 12.75 40.60
N TYR A 161 17.93 13.99 40.39
CA TYR A 161 18.15 15.10 41.31
C TYR A 161 17.50 14.84 42.69
N ILE A 162 16.28 14.31 42.71
CA ILE A 162 15.60 13.92 43.95
C ILE A 162 16.35 12.76 44.62
N TYR A 163 16.74 11.74 43.85
CA TYR A 163 17.49 10.60 44.37
C TYR A 163 18.79 11.05 45.04
N ASP A 164 19.58 11.89 44.37
CA ASP A 164 20.82 12.44 44.93
C ASP A 164 20.52 13.27 46.19
N LYS A 165 19.57 14.21 46.13
CA LYS A 165 19.24 15.05 47.29
C LYS A 165 18.86 14.26 48.55
N TYR A 166 18.15 13.14 48.40
CA TYR A 166 17.59 12.38 49.53
C TYR A 166 18.40 11.15 49.93
N PHE A 167 19.15 10.52 49.01
CA PHE A 167 19.79 9.23 49.26
C PHE A 167 21.33 9.25 49.27
N THR A 168 22.01 10.24 48.68
CA THR A 168 23.48 10.33 48.74
C THR A 168 24.01 11.20 49.89
N LYS A 169 23.13 11.91 50.62
CA LYS A 169 23.50 12.66 51.85
C LYS A 169 23.56 11.80 53.12
N LYS A 170 24.14 10.60 53.05
CA LYS A 170 24.40 9.76 54.21
C LYS A 170 25.89 9.48 54.39
#